data_AF-A0A8J7PH61-F1
#
_entry.id   AF-A0A8J7PH61-F1
#
_cell.length_a   1.000
_cell.length_b   1.000
_cell.length_c   1.000
_cell.angle_alpha   90.00
_cell.angle_beta   90.00
_cell.angle_gamma   90.00
#
_symmetry.space_group_name_H-M   'P 1'
#
loop_
_entity.id
_entity.type
_entity.pdbx_description
1 polymer ?
#
loop_
_entity_poly.entity_id
_entity_poly.type
_entity_poly.pdbx_seq_one_letter_code
_entity_poly.pdbx_strand_id
1 'polypeptide(L)'
;MVETAAVEKSVVASGADRIVSTALLAPQKADSPEKISSLTALRFFAALCVVLHHMKGHFGLGSHFLEPFALDQGVSFFFVLSGFILSFVYGTRLQTVGSSQSEKKAWSKLVSTFLVARLARIWPLHIACLLLTLLLLPSKFQADFTVFNLLASLFLVQAWIPILDTTFAFNSVSWSLSAEFFFYLVFPLLIWQSNLPARRLANLTITLLSVTFFVALSGFFNLPEMACGTVSYHELLYAGPLCRVFEFTLGISAYYLFLALKQNSASKPVKSLETSWRAPLLFTALELAAVAASIASAFYSERIAHFLSGLLTFQTAAQAPLFTWLYHAGTVAPAFALTIVVFALNRGWFSRALGSPLLVYLGEISFSVYLVHRLLLYYYYNHFATFEGWLPITLYAGTVLAASHLLYVFVECPFRQAIVSCWKTKKPVWQLPQLAWFNRGFLAIDCIFIAALLSFIHFGQSAVAQVSQVQDNHSAVAARFGQDVELVASSVERRPEGAICYLTWRTLKAQSLEGFVSLQLRTAKDEYYKRRDYKRAWREDHLAEGALYQDKIILSNQELENTAFLKIGIWGIGNDLATLPAYAGNERLSDDKVTLPLAVK
;
A
#
# COMPACT_ATOMS: atom_id res chain seq x y z
N MET A 1 37.82 -83.92 30.84
CA MET A 1 36.89 -83.11 31.65
C MET A 1 36.60 -81.85 30.83
N VAL A 2 35.71 -81.89 29.84
CA VAL A 2 34.23 -81.83 29.93
C VAL A 2 33.81 -80.55 30.68
N GLU A 3 33.49 -79.44 29.98
CA GLU A 3 32.12 -79.01 29.56
C GLU A 3 31.40 -78.26 30.70
N THR A 4 31.08 -76.95 30.65
CA THR A 4 29.86 -76.29 30.12
C THR A 4 29.82 -74.86 30.75
N ALA A 5 29.68 -73.72 30.08
CA ALA A 5 28.56 -73.12 29.30
C ALA A 5 27.41 -72.48 30.14
N ALA A 6 27.34 -71.13 30.15
CA ALA A 6 26.15 -70.23 30.11
C ALA A 6 26.54 -68.80 30.59
N VAL A 7 26.61 -67.72 29.76
CA VAL A 7 25.49 -66.80 29.36
C VAL A 7 25.03 -65.97 30.58
N GLU A 8 25.00 -64.63 30.68
CA GLU A 8 24.71 -63.52 29.75
C GLU A 8 24.95 -62.15 30.45
N LYS A 9 25.25 -61.10 29.66
CA LYS A 9 24.88 -59.66 29.81
C LYS A 9 24.95 -58.98 31.19
N SER A 10 25.79 -57.93 31.31
CA SER A 10 25.33 -56.53 31.33
C SER A 10 26.43 -55.54 31.79
N VAL A 11 26.25 -54.28 31.36
CA VAL A 11 26.91 -53.05 31.84
C VAL A 11 28.22 -52.64 31.16
N VAL A 12 28.06 -52.10 29.94
CA VAL A 12 28.92 -51.01 29.44
C VAL A 12 28.02 -49.79 29.23
N ALA A 13 28.00 -48.86 30.21
CA ALA A 13 27.48 -47.51 30.04
C ALA A 13 27.84 -46.63 31.25
N SER A 14 29.06 -46.09 31.31
CA SER A 14 29.34 -44.90 32.11
C SER A 14 30.58 -44.19 31.56
N GLY A 15 30.38 -43.17 30.72
CA GLY A 15 31.51 -42.36 30.22
C GLY A 15 31.16 -41.27 29.21
N ALA A 16 30.03 -41.35 28.49
CA ALA A 16 29.70 -40.40 27.42
C ALA A 16 28.70 -39.29 27.79
N ASP A 17 27.91 -39.46 28.86
CA ASP A 17 26.75 -38.58 29.13
C ASP A 17 27.07 -37.28 29.91
N ARG A 18 28.32 -37.06 30.34
CA ARG A 18 28.69 -35.85 31.11
C ARG A 18 29.32 -34.72 30.30
N ILE A 19 29.66 -34.92 29.02
CA ILE A 19 30.27 -33.88 28.17
C ILE A 19 29.22 -33.14 27.31
N VAL A 20 28.01 -33.70 27.16
CA VAL A 20 26.92 -33.10 26.34
C VAL A 20 26.06 -32.09 27.11
N SER A 21 26.10 -32.10 28.45
CA SER A 21 25.16 -31.33 29.29
C SER A 21 25.56 -29.86 29.54
N THR A 22 26.86 -29.54 29.55
CA THR A 22 27.36 -28.20 29.94
C THR A 22 27.63 -27.24 28.79
N ALA A 23 27.69 -27.72 27.54
CA ALA A 23 27.88 -26.86 26.36
C ALA A 23 26.57 -26.21 25.84
N LEU A 24 25.40 -26.69 26.28
CA LEU A 24 24.07 -26.18 25.89
C LEU A 24 23.58 -24.99 26.74
N LEU A 25 24.30 -24.61 27.79
CA LEU A 25 23.92 -23.55 28.74
C LEU A 25 24.90 -22.38 28.81
N ALA A 26 25.99 -22.41 28.03
CA ALA A 26 26.77 -21.20 27.81
C ALA A 26 25.91 -20.24 26.96
N PRO A 27 25.74 -18.96 27.36
CA PRO A 27 25.09 -17.99 26.51
C PRO A 27 26.01 -17.79 25.31
N GLN A 28 25.78 -18.54 24.23
CA GLN A 28 26.25 -18.12 22.92
C GLN A 28 25.75 -16.70 22.76
N LYS A 29 26.70 -15.76 22.64
CA LYS A 29 26.46 -14.39 22.21
C LYS A 29 25.54 -14.54 21.01
N ALA A 30 24.25 -14.24 21.19
CA ALA A 30 23.27 -14.49 20.15
C ALA A 30 23.70 -13.60 18.98
N ASP A 31 24.37 -14.19 17.99
CA ASP A 31 24.70 -13.50 16.75
C ASP A 31 23.38 -12.95 16.25
N SER A 32 23.26 -11.63 16.30
CA SER A 32 22.12 -10.95 15.70
C SER A 32 22.06 -11.45 14.26
N PRO A 33 20.91 -11.99 13.80
CA PRO A 33 20.83 -12.55 12.46
C PRO A 33 21.38 -11.53 11.46
N GLU A 34 22.32 -11.96 10.61
CA GLU A 34 23.00 -11.12 9.64
C GLU A 34 21.95 -10.37 8.81
N LYS A 35 21.98 -9.04 8.85
CA LYS A 35 20.99 -8.21 8.14
C LYS A 35 21.26 -8.33 6.63
N ILE A 36 20.25 -8.74 5.88
CA ILE A 36 20.34 -8.82 4.43
C ILE A 36 20.06 -7.43 3.83
N SER A 37 21.12 -6.67 3.58
CA SER A 37 21.05 -5.28 3.10
C SER A 37 20.32 -5.14 1.75
N SER A 38 20.54 -6.07 0.83
CA SER A 38 19.88 -6.09 -0.49
C SER A 38 18.35 -6.12 -0.36
N LEU A 39 17.82 -7.00 0.50
CA LEU A 39 16.38 -7.07 0.78
C LEU A 39 15.86 -5.83 1.47
N THR A 40 16.67 -5.14 2.27
CA THR A 40 16.29 -3.85 2.87
C THR A 40 16.11 -2.81 1.76
N ALA A 41 17.07 -2.68 0.84
CA ALA A 41 17.00 -1.75 -0.28
C ALA A 41 15.82 -2.05 -1.23
N LEU A 42 15.51 -3.33 -1.51
CA LEU A 42 14.37 -3.69 -2.36
C LEU A 42 13.02 -3.19 -1.81
N ARG A 43 12.89 -2.98 -0.50
CA ARG A 43 11.70 -2.38 0.12
C ARG A 43 11.42 -0.97 -0.40
N PHE A 44 12.47 -0.20 -0.72
CA PHE A 44 12.30 1.13 -1.30
C PHE A 44 11.66 1.07 -2.68
N PHE A 45 12.13 0.17 -3.55
CA PHE A 45 11.56 0.01 -4.89
C PHE A 45 10.11 -0.48 -4.85
N ALA A 46 9.79 -1.41 -3.93
CA ALA A 46 8.41 -1.83 -3.71
C ALA A 46 7.50 -0.68 -3.23
N ALA A 47 7.97 0.16 -2.31
CA ALA A 47 7.24 1.37 -1.90
C ALA A 47 7.09 2.36 -3.06
N LEU A 48 8.14 2.55 -3.87
CA LEU A 48 8.13 3.43 -5.04
C LEU A 48 7.08 3.00 -6.07
N CYS A 49 6.93 1.70 -6.34
CA CYS A 49 5.86 1.19 -7.21
C CYS A 49 4.48 1.64 -6.71
N VAL A 50 4.21 1.52 -5.40
CA VAL A 50 2.93 1.96 -4.81
C VAL A 50 2.75 3.48 -4.90
N VAL A 51 3.81 4.26 -4.68
CA VAL A 51 3.77 5.72 -4.85
C VAL A 51 3.42 6.08 -6.28
N LEU A 52 4.10 5.48 -7.27
CA LEU A 52 3.85 5.71 -8.70
C LEU A 52 2.44 5.29 -9.10
N HIS A 53 1.92 4.20 -8.54
CA HIS A 53 0.52 3.78 -8.76
C HIS A 53 -0.46 4.88 -8.34
N HIS A 54 -0.25 5.51 -7.18
CA HIS A 54 -1.14 6.56 -6.68
C HIS A 54 -0.94 7.91 -7.38
N MET A 55 0.21 8.16 -8.01
CA MET A 55 0.46 9.38 -8.78
C MET A 55 -0.34 9.46 -10.09
N LYS A 56 -0.97 8.37 -10.54
CA LYS A 56 -1.85 8.37 -11.73
C LYS A 56 -2.90 9.47 -11.61
N GLY A 57 -3.08 10.26 -12.67
CA GLY A 57 -4.04 11.37 -12.69
C GLY A 57 -3.63 12.61 -11.86
N HIS A 58 -2.38 12.71 -11.41
CA HIS A 58 -1.86 13.85 -10.63
C HIS A 58 -0.66 14.50 -11.34
N PHE A 59 -0.39 15.77 -11.02
CA PHE A 59 0.76 16.52 -11.56
C PHE A 59 0.80 16.66 -13.09
N GLY A 60 -0.33 16.50 -13.78
CA GLY A 60 -0.42 16.42 -15.24
C GLY A 60 -0.07 15.05 -15.83
N LEU A 61 0.16 14.03 -14.98
CA LEU A 61 0.28 12.64 -15.42
C LEU A 61 -1.11 12.10 -15.77
N GLY A 62 -1.24 11.51 -16.96
CA GLY A 62 -2.48 10.86 -17.38
C GLY A 62 -2.89 9.72 -16.44
N SER A 63 -4.17 9.36 -16.46
CA SER A 63 -4.69 8.20 -15.73
C SER A 63 -4.04 6.88 -16.17
N HIS A 64 -3.65 6.80 -17.44
CA HIS A 64 -2.96 5.65 -18.04
C HIS A 64 -1.44 5.63 -17.75
N PHE A 65 -0.93 6.53 -16.90
CA PHE A 65 0.48 6.58 -16.54
C PHE A 65 0.95 5.25 -15.93
N LEU A 66 1.85 4.55 -16.65
CA LEU A 66 2.34 3.22 -16.32
C LEU A 66 1.22 2.16 -16.15
N GLU A 67 0.06 2.38 -16.76
CA GLU A 67 -1.11 1.49 -16.67
C GLU A 67 -0.81 0.01 -17.02
N PRO A 68 0.03 -0.32 -18.03
CA PRO A 68 0.32 -1.72 -18.31
C PRO A 68 0.94 -2.47 -17.12
N PHE A 69 1.53 -1.77 -16.14
CA PHE A 69 2.16 -2.37 -14.98
C PHE A 69 1.23 -2.36 -13.77
N ALA A 70 0.99 -3.54 -13.19
CA ALA A 70 0.28 -3.71 -11.90
C ALA A 70 1.15 -3.26 -10.71
N LEU A 71 1.43 -1.95 -10.61
CA LEU A 71 2.35 -1.36 -9.63
C LEU A 71 1.83 -1.40 -8.18
N ASP A 72 0.52 -1.52 -7.98
CA ASP A 72 -0.13 -1.72 -6.67
C ASP A 72 0.27 -3.04 -6.02
N GLN A 73 0.65 -4.06 -6.81
CA GLN A 73 1.23 -5.29 -6.29
C GLN A 73 2.60 -5.09 -5.60
N GLY A 74 3.16 -3.88 -5.59
CA GLY A 74 4.25 -3.53 -4.67
C GLY A 74 3.92 -3.91 -3.21
N VAL A 75 2.65 -3.89 -2.81
CA VAL A 75 2.20 -4.39 -1.48
C VAL A 75 2.44 -5.88 -1.31
N SER A 76 2.18 -6.70 -2.35
CA SER A 76 2.45 -8.13 -2.36
C SER A 76 3.90 -8.46 -2.05
N PHE A 77 4.85 -7.67 -2.57
CA PHE A 77 6.27 -7.83 -2.24
C PHE A 77 6.52 -7.70 -0.72
N PHE A 78 5.88 -6.74 -0.05
CA PHE A 78 6.01 -6.58 1.39
C PHE A 78 5.43 -7.77 2.17
N PHE A 79 4.31 -8.34 1.74
CA PHE A 79 3.69 -9.50 2.39
C PHE A 79 4.55 -10.76 2.26
N VAL A 80 5.05 -11.04 1.05
CA VAL A 80 5.99 -12.15 0.81
C VAL A 80 7.30 -11.92 1.59
N LEU A 81 7.84 -10.70 1.57
CA LEU A 81 9.05 -10.37 2.33
C LEU A 81 8.84 -10.49 3.83
N SER A 82 7.67 -10.14 4.35
CA SER A 82 7.34 -10.27 5.78
C SER A 82 7.39 -11.75 6.20
N GLY A 83 6.76 -12.65 5.43
CA GLY A 83 6.82 -14.09 5.67
C GLY A 83 8.25 -14.63 5.67
N PHE A 84 9.06 -14.19 4.71
CA PHE A 84 10.48 -14.57 4.60
C PHE A 84 11.30 -14.08 5.81
N ILE A 85 11.26 -12.78 6.10
CA ILE A 85 12.09 -12.15 7.14
C ILE A 85 11.70 -12.63 8.54
N LEU A 86 10.40 -12.82 8.82
CA LEU A 86 9.97 -13.35 10.11
C LEU A 86 10.42 -14.80 10.29
N SER A 87 10.36 -15.61 9.23
CA SER A 87 10.88 -16.98 9.26
C SER A 87 12.41 -17.01 9.46
N PHE A 88 13.13 -16.12 8.78
CA PHE A 88 14.59 -15.95 8.93
C PHE A 88 15.00 -15.53 10.35
N VAL A 89 14.26 -14.62 10.98
CA VAL A 89 14.62 -14.10 12.31
C VAL A 89 14.10 -14.99 13.44
N TYR A 90 12.88 -15.54 13.33
CA TYR A 90 12.20 -16.20 14.43
C TYR A 90 11.94 -17.70 14.22
N GLY A 91 12.10 -18.23 13.01
CA GLY A 91 11.67 -19.58 12.62
C GLY A 91 12.15 -20.67 13.58
N THR A 92 13.46 -20.83 13.73
CA THR A 92 14.08 -21.84 14.59
C THR A 92 13.61 -21.76 16.05
N ARG A 93 13.38 -20.54 16.55
CA ARG A 93 13.00 -20.29 17.95
C ARG A 93 11.53 -20.58 18.22
N LEU A 94 10.64 -20.30 17.27
CA LEU A 94 9.20 -20.54 17.42
C LEU A 94 8.80 -21.99 17.12
N GLN A 95 9.67 -22.75 16.44
CA GLN A 95 9.48 -24.16 16.11
C GLN A 95 9.78 -25.12 17.25
N THR A 96 10.56 -24.70 18.24
CA THR A 96 11.00 -25.51 19.36
C THR A 96 10.01 -25.36 20.52
N VAL A 97 8.89 -26.08 20.46
CA VAL A 97 7.93 -26.18 21.58
C VAL A 97 8.34 -27.37 22.44
N GLY A 98 8.81 -27.10 23.66
CA GLY A 98 9.13 -28.16 24.62
C GLY A 98 7.88 -28.73 25.30
N SER A 99 8.00 -29.95 25.80
CA SER A 99 6.88 -30.73 26.38
C SER A 99 6.60 -30.37 27.84
N SER A 100 7.62 -29.87 28.57
CA SER A 100 7.48 -29.52 29.98
C SER A 100 6.69 -28.21 30.18
N GLN A 101 6.10 -28.06 31.36
CA GLN A 101 5.38 -26.84 31.73
C GLN A 101 6.29 -25.59 31.67
N SER A 102 7.56 -25.74 32.01
CA SER A 102 8.54 -24.66 31.98
C SER A 102 8.83 -24.19 30.54
N GLU A 103 8.94 -25.11 29.59
CA GLU A 103 9.19 -24.82 28.18
C GLU A 103 7.96 -24.21 27.50
N LYS A 104 6.75 -24.70 27.81
CA LYS A 104 5.49 -24.10 27.34
C LYS A 104 5.38 -22.63 27.78
N LYS A 105 5.72 -22.34 29.04
CA LYS A 105 5.75 -20.96 29.58
C LYS A 105 6.80 -20.11 28.87
N ALA A 106 7.98 -20.67 28.61
CA ALA A 106 9.04 -19.97 27.87
C ALA A 106 8.62 -19.65 26.42
N TRP A 107 7.96 -20.60 25.74
CA TRP A 107 7.43 -20.42 24.39
C TRP A 107 6.33 -19.35 24.35
N SER A 108 5.38 -19.37 25.28
CA SER A 108 4.35 -18.33 25.40
C SER A 108 4.95 -16.93 25.61
N LYS A 109 5.99 -16.82 26.44
CA LYS A 109 6.74 -15.56 26.63
C LYS A 109 7.46 -15.12 25.35
N LEU A 110 8.03 -16.06 24.59
CA LEU A 110 8.66 -15.78 23.30
C LEU A 110 7.65 -15.26 22.28
N VAL A 111 6.49 -15.90 22.15
CA VAL A 111 5.39 -15.46 21.28
C VAL A 111 4.92 -14.06 21.67
N SER A 112 4.70 -13.82 22.96
CA SER A 112 4.26 -12.50 23.44
C SER A 112 5.31 -11.42 23.14
N THR A 113 6.60 -11.72 23.34
CA THR A 113 7.70 -10.81 23.01
C THR A 113 7.80 -10.55 21.51
N PHE A 114 7.53 -11.57 20.68
CA PHE A 114 7.44 -11.43 19.24
C PHE A 114 6.30 -10.50 18.85
N LEU A 115 5.08 -10.73 19.34
CA LEU A 115 3.89 -9.92 19.04
C LEU A 115 4.09 -8.47 19.44
N VAL A 116 4.64 -8.21 20.64
CA VAL A 116 4.93 -6.84 21.08
C VAL A 116 5.99 -6.18 20.20
N ALA A 117 7.05 -6.89 19.82
CA ALA A 117 8.07 -6.35 18.91
C ALA A 117 7.53 -6.06 17.51
N ARG A 118 6.51 -6.79 17.07
CA ARG A 118 5.82 -6.57 15.80
C ARG A 118 4.83 -5.42 15.87
N LEU A 119 4.01 -5.35 16.92
CA LEU A 119 3.12 -4.22 17.17
C LEU A 119 3.91 -2.91 17.29
N ALA A 120 5.03 -2.93 18.03
CA ALA A 120 5.94 -1.80 18.17
C ALA A 120 6.57 -1.34 16.83
N ARG A 121 6.60 -2.20 15.80
CA ARG A 121 7.13 -1.87 14.48
C ARG A 121 6.15 -1.06 13.63
N ILE A 122 4.85 -1.31 13.77
CA ILE A 122 3.82 -0.76 12.87
C ILE A 122 2.92 0.27 13.55
N TRP A 123 2.58 0.09 14.83
CA TRP A 123 1.54 0.86 15.51
C TRP A 123 1.92 2.32 15.77
N PRO A 124 3.13 2.67 16.27
CA PRO A 124 3.45 4.08 16.56
C PRO A 124 3.35 4.98 15.32
N LEU A 125 3.86 4.48 14.19
CA LEU A 125 3.84 5.23 12.95
C LEU A 125 2.43 5.31 12.35
N HIS A 126 1.63 4.24 12.46
CA HIS A 126 0.23 4.26 12.08
C HIS A 126 -0.56 5.34 12.83
N ILE A 127 -0.40 5.41 14.16
CA ILE A 127 -1.03 6.45 14.99
C ILE A 127 -0.56 7.84 14.61
N ALA A 128 0.75 8.03 14.38
CA ALA A 128 1.24 9.32 13.91
C ALA A 128 0.62 9.73 12.56
N CYS A 129 0.47 8.79 11.62
CA CYS A 129 -0.20 9.08 10.34
C CYS A 129 -1.69 9.34 10.51
N LEU A 130 -2.39 8.67 11.43
CA LEU A 130 -3.79 8.95 11.76
C LEU A 130 -3.94 10.39 12.31
N LEU A 131 -3.03 10.81 13.20
CA LEU A 131 -2.98 12.18 13.71
C LEU A 131 -2.64 13.18 12.59
N LEU A 132 -1.71 12.84 11.69
CA LEU A 132 -1.41 13.67 10.53
C LEU A 132 -2.63 13.81 9.60
N THR A 133 -3.44 12.76 9.41
CA THR A 133 -4.70 12.86 8.66
C THR A 133 -5.65 13.85 9.33
N LEU A 134 -5.82 13.79 10.66
CA LEU A 134 -6.62 14.75 11.41
C LEU A 134 -6.13 16.20 11.22
N LEU A 135 -4.81 16.41 11.29
CA LEU A 135 -4.20 17.74 11.22
C LEU A 135 -4.17 18.32 9.80
N LEU A 136 -3.84 17.51 8.80
CA LEU A 136 -3.62 17.95 7.42
C LEU A 136 -4.86 17.81 6.54
N LEU A 137 -5.78 16.89 6.87
CA LEU A 137 -7.00 16.60 6.10
C LEU A 137 -8.24 16.53 7.02
N PRO A 138 -8.55 17.58 7.79
CA PRO A 138 -9.62 17.55 8.80
C PRO A 138 -10.99 17.20 8.21
N SER A 139 -11.31 17.66 7.00
CA SER A 139 -12.57 17.31 6.33
C SER A 139 -12.66 15.83 5.96
N LYS A 140 -11.56 15.22 5.50
CA LYS A 140 -11.53 13.77 5.26
C LYS A 140 -11.67 13.02 6.58
N PHE A 141 -10.92 13.44 7.61
CA PHE A 141 -11.02 12.82 8.92
C PHE A 141 -12.45 12.85 9.46
N GLN A 142 -13.14 13.98 9.31
CA GLN A 142 -14.54 14.14 9.73
C GLN A 142 -15.50 13.27 8.90
N ALA A 143 -15.29 13.16 7.58
CA ALA A 143 -16.10 12.31 6.71
C ALA A 143 -15.98 10.82 7.09
N ASP A 144 -14.77 10.37 7.40
CA ASP A 144 -14.51 8.97 7.76
C ASP A 144 -14.88 8.66 9.23
N PHE A 145 -15.20 9.70 10.03
CA PHE A 145 -15.35 9.57 11.49
C PHE A 145 -16.64 8.85 11.87
N THR A 146 -16.47 7.63 12.36
CA THR A 146 -17.42 6.95 13.24
C THR A 146 -16.66 6.36 14.41
N VAL A 147 -17.32 6.14 15.56
CA VAL A 147 -16.68 5.45 16.70
C VAL A 147 -16.16 4.08 16.26
N PHE A 148 -16.91 3.40 15.39
CA PHE A 148 -16.52 2.12 14.82
C PHE A 148 -15.24 2.21 13.98
N ASN A 149 -15.18 3.11 12.99
CA ASN A 149 -14.01 3.29 12.13
C ASN A 149 -12.77 3.71 12.92
N LEU A 150 -12.94 4.60 13.91
CA LEU A 150 -11.84 5.03 14.78
C LEU A 150 -11.29 3.85 15.57
N LEU A 151 -12.15 3.06 16.23
CA LEU A 151 -11.71 1.89 17.00
C LEU A 151 -11.07 0.84 16.08
N ALA A 152 -11.69 0.54 14.94
CA ALA A 152 -11.14 -0.40 13.96
C ALA A 152 -9.73 0.00 13.50
N SER A 153 -9.52 1.30 13.25
CA SER A 153 -8.22 1.87 12.87
C SER A 153 -7.22 1.86 14.02
N LEU A 154 -7.61 2.19 15.25
CA LEU A 154 -6.73 2.18 16.43
C LEU A 154 -6.22 0.77 16.77
N PHE A 155 -7.07 -0.24 16.54
CA PHE A 155 -6.75 -1.65 16.78
C PHE A 155 -6.19 -2.37 15.53
N LEU A 156 -6.02 -1.68 14.39
CA LEU A 156 -5.54 -2.26 13.14
C LEU A 156 -6.39 -3.46 12.65
N VAL A 157 -7.70 -3.39 12.80
CA VAL A 157 -8.66 -4.42 12.34
C VAL A 157 -9.59 -3.93 11.23
N GLN A 158 -9.39 -2.71 10.73
CA GLN A 158 -10.26 -2.10 9.73
C GLN A 158 -10.30 -2.85 8.39
N ALA A 159 -9.23 -3.54 7.98
CA ALA A 159 -9.22 -4.37 6.77
C ALA A 159 -9.85 -5.76 6.98
N TRP A 160 -10.23 -6.12 8.21
CA TRP A 160 -10.87 -7.39 8.52
C TRP A 160 -12.38 -7.32 8.27
N ILE A 161 -12.90 -6.09 8.13
CA ILE A 161 -14.29 -5.78 7.87
C ILE A 161 -14.36 -5.33 6.41
N PRO A 162 -14.85 -6.17 5.48
CA PRO A 162 -14.77 -5.94 4.04
C PRO A 162 -15.79 -4.91 3.54
N ILE A 163 -15.83 -3.74 4.17
CA ILE A 163 -16.67 -2.59 3.83
C ILE A 163 -15.73 -1.46 3.43
N LEU A 164 -15.98 -0.82 2.28
CA LEU A 164 -15.13 0.21 1.70
C LEU A 164 -14.77 1.31 2.71
N ASP A 165 -15.79 1.92 3.30
CA ASP A 165 -15.73 3.08 4.20
C ASP A 165 -14.98 2.77 5.50
N THR A 166 -14.91 1.50 5.90
CA THR A 166 -14.14 1.04 7.05
C THR A 166 -12.72 0.67 6.64
N THR A 167 -12.55 -0.12 5.57
CA THR A 167 -11.26 -0.62 5.10
C THR A 167 -10.28 0.50 4.82
N PHE A 168 -10.76 1.58 4.20
CA PHE A 168 -9.95 2.70 3.75
C PHE A 168 -10.07 3.98 4.62
N ALA A 169 -10.67 3.85 5.82
CA ALA A 169 -10.87 4.96 6.73
C ALA A 169 -9.58 5.69 7.12
N PHE A 170 -9.67 7.02 7.21
CA PHE A 170 -8.64 7.99 7.55
C PHE A 170 -7.41 7.94 6.63
N ASN A 171 -6.47 7.03 6.90
CA ASN A 171 -5.32 6.80 6.05
C ASN A 171 -5.57 5.53 5.26
N SER A 172 -6.05 5.67 4.02
CA SER A 172 -6.51 4.52 3.25
C SER A 172 -5.42 3.48 3.02
N VAL A 173 -4.12 3.85 2.94
CA VAL A 173 -3.05 2.86 2.71
C VAL A 173 -2.76 2.01 3.95
N SER A 174 -3.37 2.33 5.10
CA SER A 174 -3.19 1.60 6.35
C SER A 174 -3.86 0.22 6.38
N TRP A 175 -4.74 -0.11 5.41
CA TRP A 175 -5.36 -1.44 5.31
C TRP A 175 -4.30 -2.54 5.26
N SER A 176 -3.16 -2.29 4.62
CA SER A 176 -2.08 -3.27 4.50
C SER A 176 -1.38 -3.56 5.83
N LEU A 177 -1.34 -2.59 6.74
CA LEU A 177 -0.86 -2.79 8.12
C LEU A 177 -1.86 -3.59 8.94
N SER A 178 -3.17 -3.40 8.70
CA SER A 178 -4.21 -4.22 9.32
C SER A 178 -4.09 -5.69 8.88
N ALA A 179 -3.79 -5.92 7.59
CA ALA A 179 -3.47 -7.24 7.09
C ALA A 179 -2.16 -7.79 7.67
N GLU A 180 -1.11 -6.96 7.78
CA GLU A 180 0.17 -7.37 8.35
C GLU A 180 0.05 -7.73 9.84
N PHE A 181 -0.77 -6.99 10.59
CA PHE A 181 -1.09 -7.31 11.98
C PHE A 181 -1.75 -8.69 12.09
N PHE A 182 -2.69 -9.03 11.21
CA PHE A 182 -3.25 -10.37 11.14
C PHE A 182 -2.16 -11.43 10.86
N PHE A 183 -1.24 -11.18 9.92
CA PHE A 183 -0.14 -12.11 9.64
C PHE A 183 0.72 -12.36 10.87
N TYR A 184 0.98 -11.34 11.68
CA TYR A 184 1.72 -11.48 12.92
C TYR A 184 0.99 -12.37 13.93
N LEU A 185 -0.34 -12.31 14.01
CA LEU A 185 -1.13 -13.16 14.89
C LEU A 185 -1.10 -14.64 14.45
N VAL A 186 -1.19 -14.91 13.14
CA VAL A 186 -1.19 -16.30 12.62
C VAL A 186 0.20 -16.90 12.44
N PHE A 187 1.24 -16.07 12.33
CA PHE A 187 2.61 -16.51 12.05
C PHE A 187 3.13 -17.59 13.01
N PRO A 188 2.98 -17.49 14.36
CA PRO A 188 3.42 -18.56 15.28
C PRO A 188 2.82 -19.93 14.96
N LEU A 189 1.55 -19.98 14.52
CA LEU A 189 0.87 -21.22 14.15
C LEU A 189 1.42 -21.79 12.83
N LEU A 190 1.61 -20.93 11.83
CA LEU A 190 2.14 -21.31 10.52
C LEU A 190 3.59 -21.82 10.62
N ILE A 191 4.44 -21.10 11.35
CA ILE A 191 5.88 -21.40 11.42
C ILE A 191 6.17 -22.63 12.29
N TRP A 192 5.42 -22.84 13.37
CA TRP A 192 5.59 -23.98 14.27
C TRP A 192 5.49 -25.32 13.53
N GLN A 193 4.54 -25.43 12.59
CA GLN A 193 4.31 -26.66 11.84
C GLN A 193 5.25 -26.82 10.64
N SER A 194 5.96 -25.76 10.23
CA SER A 194 6.68 -25.71 8.95
C SER A 194 8.00 -26.49 8.89
N ASN A 195 8.39 -27.19 9.96
CA ASN A 195 9.59 -28.05 9.98
C ASN A 195 9.55 -29.17 8.94
N LEU A 196 8.36 -29.67 8.62
CA LEU A 196 8.16 -30.77 7.67
C LEU A 196 7.76 -30.22 6.29
N PRO A 197 8.33 -30.73 5.18
CA PRO A 197 7.91 -30.35 3.82
C PRO A 197 6.40 -30.48 3.60
N ALA A 198 5.80 -31.58 4.06
CA ALA A 198 4.36 -31.83 3.92
C ALA A 198 3.50 -30.79 4.63
N ARG A 199 3.93 -30.30 5.80
CA ARG A 199 3.21 -29.26 6.56
C ARG A 199 3.33 -27.88 5.93
N ARG A 200 4.48 -27.58 5.30
CA ARG A 200 4.66 -26.37 4.49
C ARG A 200 3.70 -26.35 3.31
N LEU A 201 3.63 -27.47 2.58
CA LEU A 201 2.67 -27.63 1.49
C LEU A 201 1.24 -27.53 1.99
N ALA A 202 0.90 -28.17 3.12
CA ALA A 202 -0.43 -28.06 3.72
C ALA A 202 -0.79 -26.60 4.05
N ASN A 203 0.12 -25.81 4.64
CA ASN A 203 -0.13 -24.40 4.93
C ASN A 203 -0.38 -23.58 3.64
N LEU A 204 0.42 -23.80 2.59
CA LEU A 204 0.19 -23.16 1.29
C LEU A 204 -1.17 -23.55 0.70
N THR A 205 -1.51 -24.83 0.74
CA THR A 205 -2.80 -25.33 0.24
C THR A 205 -3.96 -24.75 1.05
N ILE A 206 -3.89 -24.73 2.38
CA ILE A 206 -4.97 -24.18 3.25
C ILE A 206 -5.18 -22.69 2.97
N THR A 207 -4.10 -21.92 2.85
CA THR A 207 -4.20 -20.48 2.57
C THR A 207 -4.66 -20.19 1.14
N LEU A 208 -4.31 -21.04 0.17
CA LEU A 208 -4.88 -20.97 -1.18
C LEU A 208 -6.37 -21.35 -1.20
N LEU A 209 -6.76 -22.38 -0.45
CA LEU A 209 -8.16 -22.76 -0.29
C LEU A 209 -8.99 -21.66 0.38
N SER A 210 -8.41 -20.87 1.28
CA SER A 210 -9.05 -19.67 1.83
C SER A 210 -9.39 -18.66 0.74
N VAL A 211 -8.45 -18.37 -0.17
CA VAL A 211 -8.70 -17.51 -1.34
C VAL A 211 -9.82 -18.08 -2.21
N THR A 212 -9.71 -19.35 -2.59
CA THR A 212 -10.73 -20.02 -3.42
C THR A 212 -12.10 -20.02 -2.76
N PHE A 213 -12.16 -20.21 -1.44
CA PHE A 213 -13.39 -20.14 -0.67
C PHE A 213 -14.03 -18.76 -0.74
N PHE A 214 -13.29 -17.67 -0.52
CA PHE A 214 -13.85 -16.33 -0.57
C PHE A 214 -14.19 -15.87 -2.00
N VAL A 215 -13.47 -16.36 -3.01
CA VAL A 215 -13.84 -16.18 -4.42
C VAL A 215 -15.18 -16.86 -4.72
N ALA A 216 -15.33 -18.13 -4.32
CA ALA A 216 -16.57 -18.87 -4.52
C ALA A 216 -17.73 -18.27 -3.72
N LEU A 217 -17.49 -17.84 -2.48
CA LEU A 217 -18.44 -17.12 -1.63
C LEU A 217 -18.93 -15.84 -2.30
N SER A 218 -18.01 -15.04 -2.85
CA SER A 218 -18.32 -13.80 -3.55
C SER A 218 -19.21 -14.03 -4.77
N GLY A 219 -18.90 -15.05 -5.57
CA GLY A 219 -19.71 -15.44 -6.72
C GLY A 219 -21.08 -16.02 -6.32
N PHE A 220 -21.13 -16.86 -5.28
CA PHE A 220 -22.37 -17.48 -4.80
C PHE A 220 -23.37 -16.46 -4.24
N PHE A 221 -22.88 -15.50 -3.45
CA PHE A 221 -23.70 -14.41 -2.89
C PHE A 221 -23.86 -13.22 -3.84
N ASN A 222 -23.25 -13.26 -5.03
CA ASN A 222 -23.24 -12.18 -6.01
C ASN A 222 -22.89 -10.81 -5.38
N LEU A 223 -21.80 -10.80 -4.62
CA LEU A 223 -21.34 -9.58 -3.96
C LEU A 223 -21.02 -8.50 -5.01
N PRO A 224 -21.27 -7.21 -4.70
CA PRO A 224 -20.85 -6.12 -5.58
C PRO A 224 -19.32 -6.01 -5.61
N GLU A 225 -18.79 -5.44 -6.69
CA GLU A 225 -17.35 -5.18 -6.85
C GLU A 225 -16.84 -4.23 -5.78
N MET A 226 -17.38 -3.03 -5.76
CA MET A 226 -17.14 -2.00 -4.74
C MET A 226 -18.50 -1.36 -4.42
N ALA A 227 -18.78 -1.16 -3.13
CA ALA A 227 -20.01 -0.52 -2.68
C ALA A 227 -19.82 0.07 -1.27
N CYS A 228 -20.37 1.27 -1.04
CA CYS A 228 -20.33 1.91 0.28
C CYS A 228 -21.35 1.27 1.22
N GLY A 229 -21.08 1.28 2.52
CA GLY A 229 -21.99 0.78 3.56
C GLY A 229 -22.35 -0.71 3.52
N THR A 230 -21.74 -1.50 2.63
CA THR A 230 -22.01 -2.95 2.49
C THR A 230 -20.73 -3.73 2.20
N VAL A 231 -20.83 -5.05 2.26
CA VAL A 231 -19.73 -5.96 1.93
C VAL A 231 -19.54 -6.04 0.42
N SER A 232 -18.30 -5.86 -0.03
CA SER A 232 -17.90 -5.96 -1.44
C SER A 232 -16.83 -7.04 -1.62
N TYR A 233 -16.75 -7.63 -2.81
CA TYR A 233 -15.71 -8.64 -3.07
C TYR A 233 -14.34 -8.01 -3.26
N HIS A 234 -14.24 -6.75 -3.73
CA HIS A 234 -12.97 -6.07 -3.84
C HIS A 234 -12.33 -5.98 -2.46
N GLU A 235 -13.00 -5.45 -1.43
CA GLU A 235 -12.42 -5.26 -0.10
C GLU A 235 -12.05 -6.61 0.53
N LEU A 236 -12.91 -7.60 0.35
CA LEU A 236 -12.72 -8.96 0.84
C LEU A 236 -11.48 -9.65 0.24
N LEU A 237 -11.22 -9.46 -1.05
CA LEU A 237 -10.15 -10.17 -1.77
C LEU A 237 -8.86 -9.35 -1.91
N TYR A 238 -8.98 -8.03 -2.07
CA TYR A 238 -7.88 -7.07 -2.20
C TYR A 238 -7.23 -6.78 -0.85
N ALA A 239 -8.03 -6.42 0.15
CA ALA A 239 -7.55 -5.96 1.46
C ALA A 239 -7.68 -7.02 2.57
N GLY A 240 -8.68 -7.90 2.44
CA GLY A 240 -9.03 -8.91 3.44
C GLY A 240 -7.85 -9.83 3.80
N PRO A 241 -7.43 -9.90 5.08
CA PRO A 241 -6.22 -10.62 5.47
C PRO A 241 -6.26 -12.13 5.17
N LEU A 242 -7.46 -12.74 5.19
CA LEU A 242 -7.64 -14.16 4.90
C LEU A 242 -7.36 -14.52 3.43
N CYS A 243 -7.43 -13.54 2.53
CA CYS A 243 -7.09 -13.70 1.11
C CYS A 243 -5.63 -13.32 0.82
N ARG A 244 -5.04 -12.47 1.67
CA ARG A 244 -3.64 -12.01 1.54
C ARG A 244 -2.63 -12.89 2.29
N VAL A 245 -3.07 -13.71 3.25
CA VAL A 245 -2.21 -14.62 4.02
C VAL A 245 -1.51 -15.69 3.15
N PHE A 246 -2.03 -15.97 1.95
CA PHE A 246 -1.37 -16.84 0.98
C PHE A 246 0.01 -16.30 0.59
N GLU A 247 0.13 -15.00 0.28
CA GLU A 247 1.40 -14.38 -0.11
C GLU A 247 2.40 -14.37 1.04
N PHE A 248 1.92 -14.12 2.26
CA PHE A 248 2.72 -14.24 3.47
C PHE A 248 3.27 -15.68 3.65
N THR A 249 2.43 -16.70 3.41
CA THR A 249 2.82 -18.11 3.49
C THR A 249 3.77 -18.54 2.36
N LEU A 250 3.63 -17.93 1.19
CA LEU A 250 4.58 -18.04 0.09
C LEU A 250 5.96 -17.51 0.50
N GLY A 251 6.00 -16.41 1.25
CA GLY A 251 7.21 -15.88 1.89
C GLY A 251 7.87 -16.85 2.88
N ILE A 252 7.07 -17.52 3.73
CA ILE A 252 7.57 -18.58 4.62
C ILE A 252 8.20 -19.71 3.80
N SER A 253 7.56 -20.11 2.71
CA SER A 253 8.06 -21.17 1.82
C SER A 253 9.35 -20.76 1.09
N ALA A 254 9.44 -19.51 0.67
CA ALA A 254 10.64 -18.90 0.10
C ALA A 254 11.83 -18.97 1.07
N TYR A 255 11.62 -18.74 2.37
CA TYR A 255 12.67 -18.89 3.38
C TYR A 255 13.24 -20.32 3.41
N TYR A 256 12.40 -21.34 3.34
CA TYR A 256 12.89 -22.72 3.30
C TYR A 256 13.59 -23.08 1.99
N LEU A 257 13.14 -22.52 0.86
CA LEU A 257 13.87 -22.65 -0.40
C LEU A 257 15.27 -22.03 -0.27
N PHE A 258 15.37 -20.83 0.32
CA PHE A 258 16.64 -20.19 0.62
C PHE A 258 17.55 -21.07 1.51
N LEU A 259 17.01 -21.68 2.58
CA LEU A 259 17.78 -22.61 3.42
C LEU A 259 18.29 -23.81 2.63
N ALA A 260 17.45 -24.43 1.80
CA ALA A 260 17.82 -25.57 0.98
C ALA A 260 18.94 -25.21 -0.01
N LEU A 261 18.86 -24.04 -0.64
CA LEU A 261 19.90 -23.54 -1.55
C LEU A 261 21.22 -23.24 -0.81
N LYS A 262 21.14 -22.64 0.39
CA LYS A 262 22.32 -22.34 1.22
C LYS A 262 23.02 -23.61 1.71
N GLN A 263 22.26 -24.61 2.16
CA GLN A 263 22.80 -25.91 2.59
C GLN A 263 23.44 -26.69 1.44
N ASN A 264 22.79 -26.72 0.27
CA ASN A 264 23.35 -27.38 -0.93
C ASN A 264 24.63 -26.71 -1.44
N SER A 265 24.78 -25.39 -1.26
CA SER A 265 26.02 -24.69 -1.59
C SER A 265 27.14 -24.98 -0.59
N ALA A 266 26.82 -25.23 0.69
CA ALA A 266 27.81 -25.53 1.73
C ALA A 266 28.25 -27.00 1.73
N SER A 267 27.39 -27.93 1.31
CA SER A 267 27.65 -29.37 1.32
C SER A 267 28.46 -29.87 0.11
N LYS A 268 28.50 -29.13 -1.00
CA LYS A 268 29.34 -29.46 -2.14
C LYS A 268 30.71 -28.75 -1.99
N PRO A 269 31.83 -29.47 -1.88
CA PRO A 269 33.16 -28.88 -1.83
C PRO A 269 33.57 -28.43 -3.25
N VAL A 270 32.82 -27.52 -3.88
CA VAL A 270 33.20 -26.96 -5.18
C VAL A 270 34.13 -25.78 -4.94
N LYS A 271 35.36 -26.09 -4.49
CA LYS A 271 36.46 -25.12 -4.44
C LYS A 271 36.72 -24.42 -5.79
N SER A 272 36.20 -24.95 -6.92
CA SER A 272 36.43 -24.39 -8.26
C SER A 272 35.41 -23.33 -8.73
N LEU A 273 34.22 -23.23 -8.13
CA LEU A 273 33.23 -22.19 -8.50
C LEU A 273 33.23 -21.01 -7.55
N GLU A 274 33.42 -21.22 -6.24
CA GLU A 274 33.43 -20.11 -5.26
C GLU A 274 34.67 -19.21 -5.37
N THR A 275 35.75 -19.71 -5.98
CA THR A 275 36.99 -18.93 -6.26
C THR A 275 37.04 -18.36 -7.68
N SER A 276 36.05 -18.65 -8.53
CA SER A 276 36.01 -18.16 -9.90
C SER A 276 35.29 -16.81 -9.97
N TRP A 277 35.90 -15.83 -10.65
CA TRP A 277 35.28 -14.53 -11.00
C TRP A 277 33.91 -14.67 -11.70
N ARG A 278 33.58 -15.85 -12.21
CA ARG A 278 32.32 -16.19 -12.87
C ARG A 278 31.14 -16.41 -11.92
N ALA A 279 31.36 -16.73 -10.64
CA ALA A 279 30.26 -16.96 -9.71
C ALA A 279 29.40 -15.68 -9.47
N PRO A 280 29.98 -14.49 -9.17
CA PRO A 280 29.21 -13.26 -9.07
C PRO A 280 28.43 -12.91 -10.35
N LEU A 281 28.98 -13.24 -11.53
CA LEU A 281 28.29 -13.03 -12.81
C LEU A 281 27.03 -13.90 -12.92
N LEU A 282 27.12 -15.19 -12.59
CA LEU A 282 25.96 -16.09 -12.60
C LEU A 282 24.88 -15.61 -11.62
N PHE A 283 25.26 -15.23 -10.40
CA PHE A 283 24.30 -14.68 -9.43
C PHE A 283 23.70 -13.36 -9.89
N THR A 284 24.50 -12.49 -10.52
CA THR A 284 23.99 -11.24 -11.10
C THR A 284 23.00 -11.52 -12.24
N ALA A 285 23.26 -12.51 -13.09
CA ALA A 285 22.33 -12.92 -14.14
C ALA A 285 21.02 -13.47 -13.55
N LEU A 286 21.08 -14.25 -12.47
CA LEU A 286 19.89 -14.71 -11.75
C LEU A 286 19.13 -13.55 -11.08
N GLU A 287 19.83 -12.58 -10.49
CA GLU A 287 19.25 -11.37 -9.90
C GLU A 287 18.50 -10.55 -10.96
N LEU A 288 19.13 -10.32 -12.12
CA LEU A 288 18.50 -9.62 -13.25
C LEU A 288 17.32 -10.40 -13.83
N ALA A 289 17.43 -11.73 -13.96
CA ALA A 289 16.34 -12.57 -14.43
C ALA A 289 15.14 -12.56 -13.48
N ALA A 290 15.36 -12.56 -12.16
CA ALA A 290 14.28 -12.49 -11.17
C ALA A 290 13.57 -11.12 -11.19
N VAL A 291 14.33 -10.03 -11.35
CA VAL A 291 13.76 -8.68 -11.53
C VAL A 291 12.98 -8.59 -12.84
N ALA A 292 13.55 -9.08 -13.95
CA ALA A 292 12.88 -9.10 -15.25
C ALA A 292 11.59 -9.92 -15.21
N ALA A 293 11.60 -11.08 -14.53
CA ALA A 293 10.40 -11.89 -14.32
C ALA A 293 9.33 -11.13 -13.52
N SER A 294 9.72 -10.40 -12.47
CA SER A 294 8.77 -9.58 -11.68
C SER A 294 8.16 -8.45 -12.50
N ILE A 295 8.98 -7.76 -13.32
CA ILE A 295 8.52 -6.70 -14.22
C ILE A 295 7.59 -7.27 -15.30
N ALA A 296 7.95 -8.41 -15.91
CA ALA A 296 7.13 -9.08 -16.90
C ALA A 296 5.80 -9.55 -16.30
N SER A 297 5.81 -10.17 -15.12
CA SER A 297 4.59 -10.55 -14.40
C SER A 297 3.70 -9.34 -14.11
N ALA A 298 4.28 -8.20 -13.72
CA ALA A 298 3.52 -6.97 -13.49
C ALA A 298 2.91 -6.42 -14.79
N PHE A 299 3.67 -6.46 -15.90
CA PHE A 299 3.21 -6.01 -17.23
C PHE A 299 2.11 -6.90 -17.81
N TYR A 300 2.20 -8.21 -17.61
CA TYR A 300 1.22 -9.17 -18.10
C TYR A 300 0.12 -9.50 -17.08
N SER A 301 0.10 -8.84 -15.92
CA SER A 301 -0.78 -9.18 -14.79
C SER A 301 -2.25 -9.26 -15.20
N GLU A 302 -2.76 -8.23 -15.88
CA GLU A 302 -4.15 -8.17 -16.33
C GLU A 302 -4.51 -9.32 -17.28
N ARG A 303 -3.64 -9.59 -18.26
CA ARG A 303 -3.84 -10.68 -19.23
C ARG A 303 -3.81 -12.04 -18.56
N ILE A 304 -2.87 -12.25 -17.63
CA ILE A 304 -2.75 -13.48 -16.84
C ILE A 304 -4.01 -13.64 -15.97
N ALA A 305 -4.45 -12.56 -15.31
CA ALA A 305 -5.63 -12.56 -14.46
C ALA A 305 -6.89 -12.91 -15.27
N HIS A 306 -7.13 -12.27 -16.41
CA HIS A 306 -8.25 -12.60 -17.30
C HIS A 306 -8.19 -14.06 -17.75
N PHE A 307 -7.04 -14.51 -18.26
CA PHE A 307 -6.87 -15.88 -18.76
C PHE A 307 -7.15 -16.92 -17.65
N LEU A 308 -6.51 -16.77 -16.49
CA LEU A 308 -6.66 -17.70 -15.37
C LEU A 308 -8.07 -17.64 -14.77
N SER A 309 -8.65 -16.44 -14.62
CA SER A 309 -10.01 -16.32 -14.10
C SER A 309 -11.02 -17.02 -15.01
N GLY A 310 -10.93 -16.83 -16.34
CA GLY A 310 -11.82 -17.46 -17.30
C GLY A 310 -11.64 -18.96 -17.36
N LEU A 311 -10.38 -19.43 -17.33
CA LEU A 311 -10.04 -20.85 -17.36
C LEU A 311 -10.53 -21.59 -16.11
N LEU A 312 -10.36 -21.01 -14.92
CA LEU A 312 -10.61 -21.70 -13.66
C LEU A 312 -12.07 -21.63 -13.21
N THR A 313 -12.82 -20.60 -13.63
CA THR A 313 -14.23 -20.43 -13.21
C THR A 313 -15.23 -20.77 -14.30
N PHE A 314 -14.79 -21.06 -15.52
CA PHE A 314 -15.65 -21.36 -16.68
C PHE A 314 -16.77 -20.32 -16.89
N GLN A 315 -16.43 -19.04 -16.71
CA GLN A 315 -17.37 -17.91 -16.84
C GLN A 315 -18.55 -17.89 -15.86
N THR A 316 -18.38 -18.50 -14.68
CA THR A 316 -19.35 -18.36 -13.57
C THR A 316 -19.24 -16.99 -12.88
N ALA A 317 -20.18 -16.69 -11.97
CA ALA A 317 -20.16 -15.48 -11.14
C ALA A 317 -18.87 -15.31 -10.28
N ALA A 318 -18.07 -16.37 -10.12
CA ALA A 318 -16.78 -16.32 -9.44
C ALA A 318 -15.65 -15.71 -10.30
N GLN A 319 -15.86 -15.47 -11.60
CA GLN A 319 -14.83 -14.95 -12.49
C GLN A 319 -14.31 -13.57 -12.07
N ALA A 320 -15.20 -12.59 -11.86
CA ALA A 320 -14.80 -11.23 -11.50
C ALA A 320 -14.11 -11.16 -10.11
N PRO A 321 -14.60 -11.86 -9.06
CA PRO A 321 -13.86 -12.01 -7.81
C PRO A 321 -12.47 -12.62 -8.00
N LEU A 322 -12.33 -13.71 -8.76
CA LEU A 322 -11.02 -14.34 -8.99
C LEU A 322 -10.07 -13.42 -9.76
N PHE A 323 -10.58 -12.73 -10.79
CA PHE A 323 -9.83 -11.74 -11.54
C PHE A 323 -9.26 -10.66 -10.60
N THR A 324 -10.09 -10.13 -9.71
CA THR A 324 -9.72 -9.08 -8.75
C THR A 324 -8.56 -9.53 -7.85
N TRP A 325 -8.66 -10.73 -7.28
CA TRP A 325 -7.56 -11.26 -6.46
C TRP A 325 -6.28 -11.49 -7.26
N LEU A 326 -6.39 -12.04 -8.48
CA LEU A 326 -5.22 -12.28 -9.34
C LEU A 326 -4.54 -10.97 -9.74
N TYR A 327 -5.32 -9.98 -10.16
CA TYR A 327 -4.83 -8.70 -10.68
C TYR A 327 -4.16 -7.85 -9.59
N HIS A 328 -4.61 -7.92 -8.33
CA HIS A 328 -4.09 -7.10 -7.24
C HIS A 328 -3.23 -7.82 -6.19
N ALA A 329 -3.14 -9.16 -6.26
CA ALA A 329 -2.40 -9.96 -5.29
C ALA A 329 -1.64 -11.13 -5.92
N GLY A 330 -2.35 -11.95 -6.70
CA GLY A 330 -1.90 -13.30 -7.00
C GLY A 330 -0.80 -13.43 -8.05
N THR A 331 -0.82 -12.60 -9.11
CA THR A 331 -0.01 -12.86 -10.32
C THR A 331 1.49 -12.59 -10.14
N VAL A 332 1.89 -11.56 -9.40
CA VAL A 332 3.31 -11.18 -9.24
C VAL A 332 3.94 -11.83 -7.99
N ALA A 333 3.15 -12.26 -7.01
CA ALA A 333 3.65 -12.83 -5.75
C ALA A 333 4.67 -13.98 -5.92
N PRO A 334 4.52 -14.95 -6.85
CA PRO A 334 5.54 -15.97 -7.12
C PRO A 334 6.88 -15.40 -7.63
N ALA A 335 6.83 -14.40 -8.50
CA ALA A 335 8.04 -13.73 -9.00
C ALA A 335 8.74 -12.94 -7.89
N PHE A 336 7.98 -12.30 -7.00
CA PHE A 336 8.53 -11.66 -5.80
C PHE A 336 9.17 -12.66 -4.84
N ALA A 337 8.54 -13.82 -4.60
CA ALA A 337 9.13 -14.86 -3.77
C ALA A 337 10.49 -15.33 -4.32
N LEU A 338 10.57 -15.55 -5.63
CA LEU A 338 11.84 -15.90 -6.30
C LEU A 338 12.87 -14.78 -6.16
N THR A 339 12.47 -13.52 -6.41
CA THR A 339 13.33 -12.34 -6.24
C THR A 339 13.89 -12.27 -4.83
N ILE A 340 13.06 -12.44 -3.81
CA ILE A 340 13.48 -12.43 -2.41
C ILE A 340 14.50 -13.54 -2.15
N VAL A 341 14.28 -14.77 -2.63
CA VAL A 341 15.24 -15.87 -2.46
C VAL A 341 16.58 -15.57 -3.12
N VAL A 342 16.57 -15.09 -4.37
CA VAL A 342 17.78 -14.80 -5.14
C VAL A 342 18.60 -13.69 -4.47
N PHE A 343 17.96 -12.58 -4.08
CA PHE A 343 18.64 -11.48 -3.41
C PHE A 343 19.03 -11.79 -1.95
N ALA A 344 18.35 -12.74 -1.30
CA ALA A 344 18.74 -13.24 0.02
C ALA A 344 20.08 -13.98 0.02
N LEU A 345 20.46 -14.60 -1.12
CA LEU A 345 21.76 -15.24 -1.26
C LEU A 345 22.91 -14.21 -1.23
N ASN A 346 22.65 -12.96 -1.62
CA ASN A 346 23.58 -11.82 -1.55
C ASN A 346 24.97 -12.09 -2.19
N ARG A 347 24.99 -12.76 -3.34
CA ARG A 347 26.24 -13.19 -4.02
C ARG A 347 26.58 -12.40 -5.29
N GLY A 348 25.59 -11.80 -5.96
CA GLY A 348 25.80 -11.05 -7.20
C GLY A 348 26.24 -9.61 -6.97
N TRP A 349 26.70 -8.96 -8.05
CA TRP A 349 27.10 -7.56 -8.03
C TRP A 349 25.90 -6.62 -7.87
N PHE A 350 24.72 -7.02 -8.36
CA PHE A 350 23.53 -6.21 -8.21
C PHE A 350 23.09 -6.17 -6.74
N SER A 351 23.10 -7.31 -6.03
CA SER A 351 22.90 -7.32 -4.57
C SER A 351 23.91 -6.44 -3.82
N ARG A 352 25.19 -6.43 -4.22
CA ARG A 352 26.21 -5.55 -3.61
C ARG A 352 25.94 -4.07 -3.85
N ALA A 353 25.51 -3.69 -5.05
CA ALA A 353 25.14 -2.31 -5.38
C ALA A 353 23.92 -1.86 -4.55
N LEU A 354 22.92 -2.74 -4.38
CA LEU A 354 21.78 -2.50 -3.48
C LEU A 354 22.19 -2.40 -2.00
N GLY A 355 23.32 -3.00 -1.62
CA GLY A 355 23.91 -2.87 -0.30
C GLY A 355 24.53 -1.49 0.00
N SER A 356 24.47 -0.52 -0.93
CA SER A 356 24.96 0.83 -0.69
C SER A 356 24.22 1.50 0.48
N PRO A 357 24.89 2.34 1.30
CA PRO A 357 24.28 2.96 2.48
C PRO A 357 23.01 3.77 2.14
N LEU A 358 23.00 4.48 1.00
CA LEU A 358 21.86 5.25 0.55
C LEU A 358 20.64 4.37 0.26
N LEU A 359 20.79 3.31 -0.54
CA LEU A 359 19.66 2.44 -0.90
C LEU A 359 19.14 1.64 0.29
N VAL A 360 20.05 1.20 1.18
CA VAL A 360 19.65 0.56 2.43
C VAL A 360 18.85 1.54 3.29
N TYR A 361 19.30 2.78 3.41
CA TYR A 361 18.62 3.80 4.20
C TYR A 361 17.24 4.17 3.62
N LEU A 362 17.14 4.34 2.30
CA LEU A 362 15.85 4.50 1.63
C LEU A 362 14.90 3.31 1.90
N GLY A 363 15.47 2.11 1.99
CA GLY A 363 14.77 0.89 2.40
C GLY A 363 14.35 0.86 3.87
N GLU A 364 15.07 1.53 4.76
CA GLU A 364 14.72 1.66 6.18
C GLU A 364 13.55 2.61 6.40
N ILE A 365 13.55 3.75 5.71
CA ILE A 365 12.47 4.75 5.76
C ILE A 365 11.28 4.37 4.87
N SER A 366 11.38 3.31 4.05
CA SER A 366 10.36 2.95 3.05
C SER A 366 8.98 2.68 3.66
N PHE A 367 8.94 2.25 4.93
CA PHE A 367 7.70 2.04 5.67
C PHE A 367 6.98 3.37 5.94
N SER A 368 7.74 4.43 6.26
CA SER A 368 7.20 5.78 6.40
C SER A 368 6.79 6.36 5.03
N VAL A 369 7.59 6.15 3.99
CA VAL A 369 7.24 6.53 2.60
C VAL A 369 5.89 5.95 2.21
N TYR A 370 5.71 4.65 2.45
CA TYR A 370 4.46 3.96 2.17
C TYR A 370 3.27 4.57 2.92
N LEU A 371 3.40 4.98 4.18
CA LEU A 371 2.24 5.49 4.92
C LEU A 371 1.88 6.95 4.64
N VAL A 372 2.87 7.80 4.31
CA VAL A 372 2.61 9.23 4.12
C VAL A 372 2.30 9.62 2.69
N HIS A 373 2.69 8.83 1.68
CA HIS A 373 2.60 9.27 0.29
C HIS A 373 1.18 9.66 -0.12
N ARG A 374 0.16 8.83 0.16
CA ARG A 374 -1.22 9.12 -0.24
C ARG A 374 -1.79 10.30 0.54
N LEU A 375 -1.48 10.41 1.83
CA LEU A 375 -1.86 11.56 2.65
C LEU A 375 -1.30 12.86 2.09
N LEU A 376 0.01 12.89 1.78
CA LEU A 376 0.67 14.06 1.19
C LEU A 376 0.19 14.33 -0.24
N LEU A 377 -0.18 13.29 -0.98
CA LEU A 377 -0.76 13.44 -2.32
C LEU A 377 -2.17 14.04 -2.25
N TYR A 378 -3.01 13.64 -1.28
CA TYR A 378 -4.29 14.29 -1.04
C TYR A 378 -4.14 15.73 -0.59
N TYR A 379 -3.16 15.99 0.27
CA TYR A 379 -2.85 17.36 0.66
C TYR A 379 -2.40 18.18 -0.55
N TYR A 380 -1.50 17.64 -1.37
CA TYR A 380 -1.12 18.25 -2.64
C TYR A 380 -2.34 18.54 -3.50
N TYR A 381 -3.21 17.55 -3.67
CA TYR A 381 -4.39 17.65 -4.51
C TYR A 381 -5.36 18.74 -4.02
N ASN A 382 -5.63 18.81 -2.72
CA ASN A 382 -6.57 19.77 -2.15
C ASN A 382 -6.08 21.24 -2.21
N HIS A 383 -4.77 21.47 -2.34
CA HIS A 383 -4.18 22.81 -2.22
C HIS A 383 -3.40 23.26 -3.47
N PHE A 384 -2.87 22.33 -4.26
CA PHE A 384 -1.88 22.59 -5.31
C PHE A 384 -2.17 21.84 -6.63
N ALA A 385 -3.34 21.20 -6.79
CA ALA A 385 -3.68 20.47 -8.02
C ALA A 385 -3.58 21.28 -9.33
N THR A 386 -3.56 22.62 -9.24
CA THR A 386 -3.41 23.50 -10.41
C THR A 386 -1.98 23.57 -10.96
N PHE A 387 -0.98 23.07 -10.22
CA PHE A 387 0.39 22.98 -10.70
C PHE A 387 0.64 21.63 -11.37
N GLU A 388 1.32 21.62 -12.51
CA GLU A 388 1.61 20.40 -13.28
C GLU A 388 3.08 20.38 -13.73
N GLY A 389 3.57 19.19 -14.10
CA GLY A 389 4.91 18.97 -14.62
C GLY A 389 5.93 18.50 -13.60
N TRP A 390 7.21 18.52 -14.01
CA TRP A 390 8.31 17.90 -13.26
C TRP A 390 8.64 18.57 -11.93
N LEU A 391 8.40 19.88 -11.81
CA LEU A 391 8.70 20.63 -10.59
C LEU A 391 7.77 20.18 -9.43
N PRO A 392 6.42 20.20 -9.56
CA PRO A 392 5.53 19.65 -8.53
C PRO A 392 5.81 18.18 -8.18
N ILE A 393 6.13 17.34 -9.16
CA ILE A 393 6.52 15.93 -8.91
C ILE A 393 7.76 15.85 -8.03
N THR A 394 8.77 16.66 -8.33
CA THR A 394 10.04 16.69 -7.59
C THR A 394 9.84 17.21 -6.17
N LEU A 395 9.04 18.27 -6.01
CA LEU A 395 8.67 18.81 -4.70
C LEU A 395 7.89 17.81 -3.86
N TYR A 396 6.92 17.12 -4.47
CA TYR A 396 6.16 16.05 -3.81
C TYR A 396 7.08 14.89 -3.37
N ALA A 397 7.95 14.40 -4.26
CA ALA A 397 8.90 13.33 -3.93
C ALA A 397 9.86 13.75 -2.79
N GLY A 398 10.39 14.97 -2.84
CA GLY A 398 11.22 15.52 -1.77
C GLY A 398 10.48 15.62 -0.44
N THR A 399 9.22 16.08 -0.47
CA THR A 399 8.32 16.18 0.69
C THR A 399 8.04 14.82 1.31
N VAL A 400 7.74 13.81 0.48
CA VAL A 400 7.51 12.43 0.94
C VAL A 400 8.77 11.89 1.62
N LEU A 401 9.96 12.06 1.03
CA LEU A 401 11.21 11.57 1.62
C LEU A 401 11.57 12.30 2.93
N ALA A 402 11.37 13.62 2.99
CA ALA A 402 11.60 14.42 4.20
C ALA A 402 10.66 14.02 5.34
N ALA A 403 9.34 14.01 5.08
CA ALA A 403 8.34 13.57 6.06
C ALA A 403 8.63 12.14 6.54
N SER A 404 9.04 11.26 5.63
CA SER A 404 9.39 9.87 5.97
C SER A 404 10.63 9.77 6.85
N HIS A 405 11.65 10.59 6.59
CA HIS A 405 12.83 10.67 7.45
C HIS A 405 12.47 11.15 8.86
N LEU A 406 11.71 12.25 8.95
CA LEU A 406 11.29 12.82 10.23
C LEU A 406 10.47 11.82 11.05
N LEU A 407 9.49 11.17 10.42
CA LEU A 407 8.69 10.13 11.08
C LEU A 407 9.53 8.92 11.49
N TYR A 408 10.48 8.50 10.65
CA TYR A 408 11.36 7.38 10.98
C TYR A 408 12.23 7.67 12.23
N VAL A 409 12.82 8.86 12.29
CA VAL A 409 13.74 9.26 13.38
C VAL A 409 13.01 9.64 14.65
N PHE A 410 11.92 10.39 14.56
CA PHE A 410 11.23 10.97 15.72
C PHE A 410 10.00 10.19 16.19
N VAL A 411 9.47 9.27 15.37
CA VAL A 411 8.32 8.43 15.73
C VAL A 411 8.69 6.95 15.72
N GLU A 412 9.08 6.40 14.58
CA GLU A 412 9.22 4.95 14.41
C GLU A 412 10.29 4.37 15.34
N CYS A 413 11.53 4.82 15.21
CA CYS A 413 12.65 4.34 16.04
C CYS A 413 12.42 4.53 17.55
N PRO A 414 12.12 5.75 18.04
CA PRO A 414 11.98 6.02 19.46
C PRO A 414 10.85 5.21 20.11
N PHE A 415 9.64 5.25 19.54
CA PHE A 415 8.50 4.58 20.15
C PHE A 415 8.61 3.06 20.04
N ARG A 416 9.21 2.53 18.96
CA ARG A 416 9.52 1.10 18.87
C ARG A 416 10.46 0.65 19.99
N GLN A 417 11.53 1.39 20.23
CA GLN A 417 12.48 1.09 21.31
C GLN A 417 11.81 1.18 22.68
N ALA A 418 10.98 2.21 22.91
CA ALA A 418 10.25 2.41 24.15
C ALA A 418 9.31 1.23 24.45
N ILE A 419 8.42 0.86 23.52
CA ILE A 419 7.47 -0.25 23.69
C ILE A 419 8.19 -1.56 24.00
N VAL A 420 9.25 -1.88 23.24
CA VAL A 420 10.01 -3.13 23.44
C VAL A 420 10.78 -3.13 24.76
N SER A 421 11.30 -1.98 25.20
CA SER A 421 12.06 -1.86 26.46
C SER A 421 11.15 -1.98 27.67
N CYS A 422 9.99 -1.33 27.64
CA CYS A 422 8.96 -1.45 28.68
C CYS A 422 8.52 -2.91 28.86
N TRP A 423 8.30 -3.64 27.76
CA TRP A 423 7.96 -5.06 27.82
C TRP A 423 9.07 -5.94 28.42
N LYS A 424 10.34 -5.60 28.18
CA LYS A 424 11.49 -6.31 28.74
C LYS A 424 11.87 -5.86 30.16
N THR A 425 11.08 -4.96 30.79
CA THR A 425 11.38 -4.35 32.10
C THR A 425 12.77 -3.71 32.17
N LYS A 426 13.31 -3.25 31.03
CA LYS A 426 14.55 -2.49 30.97
C LYS A 426 14.22 -1.01 30.85
N LYS A 427 15.00 -0.14 31.50
CA LYS A 427 14.89 1.32 31.26
C LYS A 427 15.04 1.56 29.74
N PRO A 428 14.15 2.34 29.11
CA PRO A 428 14.30 2.68 27.71
C PRO A 428 15.63 3.43 27.54
N VAL A 429 16.56 2.85 26.79
CA VAL A 429 17.76 3.55 26.39
C VAL A 429 17.45 4.18 25.04
N TRP A 430 17.18 5.47 25.04
CA TRP A 430 17.03 6.24 23.81
C TRP A 430 18.37 6.28 23.10
N GLN A 431 18.54 5.41 22.12
CA GLN A 431 19.65 5.54 21.18
C GLN A 431 19.07 6.12 19.90
N LEU A 432 19.38 7.39 19.65
CA LEU A 432 19.21 7.94 18.31
C LEU A 432 19.90 6.97 17.34
N PRO A 433 19.24 6.55 16.24
CA PRO A 433 19.90 5.74 15.23
C PRO A 433 21.23 6.43 14.89
N GLN A 434 22.35 5.71 14.89
CA GLN A 434 23.67 6.29 14.65
C GLN A 434 23.58 7.15 13.38
N LEU A 435 23.54 8.47 13.57
CA LEU A 435 23.30 9.39 12.47
C LEU A 435 24.57 9.42 11.65
N ALA A 436 24.63 8.62 10.58
CA ALA A 436 25.70 8.70 9.60
C ALA A 436 25.79 10.14 9.08
N TRP A 437 26.99 10.57 8.65
CA TRP A 437 27.26 11.91 8.11
C TRP A 437 26.25 12.35 7.02
N PHE A 438 25.62 11.38 6.35
CA PHE A 438 24.53 11.52 5.38
C PHE A 438 23.28 12.26 5.88
N ASN A 439 22.99 12.26 7.19
CA ASN A 439 21.80 12.93 7.76
C ASN A 439 21.87 14.46 7.71
N ARG A 440 23.06 15.05 7.50
CA ARG A 440 23.21 16.50 7.33
C ARG A 440 22.58 17.01 6.03
N GLY A 441 22.53 16.18 4.97
CA GLY A 441 21.86 16.52 3.72
C GLY A 441 20.33 16.51 3.85
N PHE A 442 19.79 15.59 4.65
CA PHE A 442 18.36 15.55 4.96
C PHE A 442 17.93 16.74 5.81
N LEU A 443 18.74 17.22 6.76
CA LEU A 443 18.41 18.41 7.56
C LEU A 443 18.12 19.66 6.72
N ALA A 444 18.82 19.86 5.60
CA ALA A 444 18.53 20.98 4.69
C ALA A 444 17.18 20.79 3.99
N ILE A 445 16.88 19.56 3.54
CA ILE A 445 15.59 19.19 2.95
C ILE A 445 14.47 19.29 4.00
N ASP A 446 14.72 18.90 5.24
CA ASP A 446 13.78 18.98 6.36
C ASP A 446 13.51 20.42 6.76
N CYS A 447 14.53 21.30 6.77
CA CYS A 447 14.33 22.72 7.04
C CYS A 447 13.52 23.38 5.92
N ILE A 448 13.80 23.03 4.65
CA ILE A 448 12.99 23.48 3.50
C ILE A 448 11.58 22.92 3.61
N PHE A 449 11.41 21.64 3.96
CA PHE A 449 10.11 21.00 4.14
C PHE A 449 9.32 21.61 5.29
N ILE A 450 9.93 21.84 6.46
CA ILE A 450 9.28 22.46 7.61
C ILE A 450 8.93 23.91 7.29
N ALA A 451 9.84 24.67 6.68
CA ALA A 451 9.56 26.04 6.26
C ALA A 451 8.44 26.09 5.21
N ALA A 452 8.45 25.17 4.24
CA ALA A 452 7.42 25.06 3.23
C ALA A 452 6.09 24.64 3.86
N LEU A 453 6.06 23.58 4.66
CA LEU A 453 4.89 23.08 5.40
C LEU A 453 4.26 24.17 6.28
N LEU A 454 5.06 24.92 7.04
CA LEU A 454 4.59 26.04 7.86
C LEU A 454 4.07 27.20 7.01
N SER A 455 4.75 27.52 5.91
CA SER A 455 4.27 28.51 4.94
C SER A 455 2.96 28.05 4.29
N PHE A 456 2.79 26.76 4.01
CA PHE A 456 1.61 26.18 3.38
C PHE A 456 0.41 26.08 4.34
N ILE A 457 0.62 25.81 5.62
CA ILE A 457 -0.44 25.91 6.65
C ILE A 457 -0.94 27.37 6.74
N HIS A 458 -0.06 28.35 6.55
CA HIS A 458 -0.39 29.76 6.68
C HIS A 458 -1.00 30.38 5.41
N PHE A 459 -0.59 29.93 4.22
CA PHE A 459 -1.00 30.51 2.92
C PHE A 459 -1.91 29.58 2.08
N GLY A 460 -2.11 28.33 2.47
CA GLY A 460 -2.84 27.30 1.71
C GLY A 460 -4.36 27.30 1.86
N GLN A 461 -4.99 28.40 2.28
CA GLN A 461 -6.46 28.51 2.20
C GLN A 461 -6.88 29.01 0.81
N SER A 462 -6.79 28.14 -0.19
CA SER A 462 -7.43 28.39 -1.49
C SER A 462 -8.66 27.50 -1.63
N ALA A 463 -9.83 28.16 -1.61
CA ALA A 463 -11.12 27.73 -2.15
C ALA A 463 -11.44 26.22 -2.13
N VAL A 464 -11.76 25.67 -0.97
CA VAL A 464 -12.54 24.42 -0.91
C VAL A 464 -13.91 24.69 -1.53
N ALA A 465 -14.30 23.93 -2.56
CA ALA A 465 -15.67 23.92 -3.05
C ALA A 465 -16.58 23.42 -1.92
N GLN A 466 -17.35 24.34 -1.32
CA GLN A 466 -18.42 23.97 -0.41
C GLN A 466 -19.64 23.62 -1.23
N VAL A 467 -19.93 22.32 -1.33
CA VAL A 467 -21.20 21.84 -1.83
C VAL A 467 -22.27 22.17 -0.79
N SER A 468 -23.16 23.08 -1.14
CA SER A 468 -24.38 23.34 -0.38
C SER A 468 -25.52 22.64 -1.11
N GLN A 469 -26.37 21.89 -0.39
CA GLN A 469 -27.64 21.45 -0.96
C GLN A 469 -28.50 22.70 -1.17
N VAL A 470 -28.87 22.97 -2.42
CA VAL A 470 -29.66 24.15 -2.79
C VAL A 470 -31.09 23.70 -3.09
N GLN A 471 -32.08 24.40 -2.54
CA GLN A 471 -33.50 24.18 -2.86
C GLN A 471 -33.82 24.76 -4.24
N ASP A 472 -34.51 23.97 -5.06
CA ASP A 472 -34.76 24.27 -6.48
C ASP A 472 -35.72 25.45 -6.68
N ASN A 473 -35.42 26.30 -7.66
CA ASN A 473 -36.34 27.34 -8.18
C ASN A 473 -36.34 27.40 -9.72
N HIS A 474 -35.65 26.48 -10.42
CA HIS A 474 -35.47 26.56 -11.87
C HIS A 474 -35.66 25.21 -12.58
N SER A 475 -36.60 25.20 -13.53
CA SER A 475 -37.03 24.04 -14.32
C SER A 475 -36.25 23.81 -15.62
N ALA A 476 -35.27 24.66 -15.96
CA ALA A 476 -34.53 24.58 -17.22
C ALA A 476 -33.18 23.86 -17.03
N VAL A 477 -32.91 22.82 -17.81
CA VAL A 477 -31.63 22.13 -17.86
C VAL A 477 -30.74 22.82 -18.90
N ALA A 478 -29.56 23.31 -18.48
CA ALA A 478 -28.62 23.97 -19.36
C ALA A 478 -27.89 22.97 -20.26
N ALA A 479 -27.53 21.81 -19.71
CA ALA A 479 -26.97 20.70 -20.48
C ALA A 479 -26.98 19.39 -19.69
N ARG A 480 -26.90 18.29 -20.43
CA ARG A 480 -26.79 16.93 -19.87
C ARG A 480 -25.46 16.30 -20.25
N PHE A 481 -24.84 15.58 -19.32
CA PHE A 481 -23.60 14.85 -19.54
C PHE A 481 -23.83 13.36 -19.28
N GLY A 482 -23.86 12.57 -20.35
CA GLY A 482 -24.14 11.13 -20.29
C GLY A 482 -25.49 10.80 -19.63
N GLN A 483 -25.50 9.72 -18.85
CA GLN A 483 -26.65 9.32 -18.02
C GLN A 483 -26.40 9.64 -16.54
N ASP A 484 -25.43 10.50 -16.26
CA ASP A 484 -24.89 10.66 -14.93
C ASP A 484 -25.37 11.95 -14.28
N VAL A 485 -25.18 13.10 -14.95
CA VAL A 485 -25.50 14.41 -14.35
C VAL A 485 -26.05 15.40 -15.36
N GLU A 486 -26.82 16.36 -14.84
CA GLU A 486 -27.31 17.52 -15.58
C GLU A 486 -26.81 18.80 -14.92
N LEU A 487 -26.38 19.75 -15.74
CA LEU A 487 -26.13 21.11 -15.30
C LEU A 487 -27.44 21.89 -15.35
N VAL A 488 -27.94 22.29 -14.18
CA VAL A 488 -29.23 22.96 -14.02
C VAL A 488 -29.07 24.47 -14.11
N ALA A 489 -28.07 25.03 -13.43
CA ALA A 489 -27.86 26.46 -13.41
C ALA A 489 -26.38 26.82 -13.30
N SER A 490 -26.04 28.04 -13.73
CA SER A 490 -24.78 28.68 -13.40
C SER A 490 -25.06 30.09 -12.90
N SER A 491 -24.30 30.56 -11.91
CA SER A 491 -24.36 31.95 -11.42
C SER A 491 -22.97 32.46 -11.11
N VAL A 492 -22.78 33.79 -11.12
CA VAL A 492 -21.50 34.43 -10.85
C VAL A 492 -21.69 35.52 -9.81
N GLU A 493 -20.94 35.46 -8.72
CA GLU A 493 -20.91 36.46 -7.64
C GLU A 493 -19.58 37.23 -7.71
N ARG A 494 -19.64 38.54 -7.99
CA ARG A 494 -18.46 39.41 -7.99
C ARG A 494 -17.95 39.69 -6.57
N ARG A 495 -16.63 39.69 -6.40
CA ARG A 495 -15.93 40.09 -5.17
C ARG A 495 -14.81 41.08 -5.49
N PRO A 496 -14.32 41.85 -4.51
CA PRO A 496 -13.20 42.78 -4.75
C PRO A 496 -11.95 42.12 -5.35
N GLU A 497 -11.68 40.86 -4.98
CA GLU A 497 -10.51 40.10 -5.43
C GLU A 497 -10.77 39.22 -6.68
N GLY A 498 -11.99 39.20 -7.23
CA GLY A 498 -12.33 38.32 -8.34
C GLY A 498 -13.83 38.06 -8.50
N ALA A 499 -14.20 36.83 -8.86
CA ALA A 499 -15.58 36.38 -8.86
C ALA A 499 -15.66 34.90 -8.49
N ILE A 500 -16.84 34.49 -8.05
CA ILE A 500 -17.16 33.11 -7.74
C ILE A 500 -18.23 32.65 -8.71
N CYS A 501 -17.88 31.70 -9.58
CA CYS A 501 -18.83 31.01 -10.43
C CYS A 501 -19.35 29.78 -9.69
N TYR A 502 -20.67 29.70 -9.55
CA TYR A 502 -21.36 28.55 -9.01
C TYR A 502 -21.97 27.74 -10.15
N LEU A 503 -21.71 26.44 -10.19
CA LEU A 503 -22.34 25.50 -11.11
C LEU A 503 -23.25 24.58 -10.32
N THR A 504 -24.56 24.64 -10.57
CA THR A 504 -25.55 23.80 -9.89
C THR A 504 -25.88 22.60 -10.77
N TRP A 505 -25.69 21.42 -10.21
CA TRP A 505 -25.83 20.14 -10.86
C TRP A 505 -26.96 19.32 -10.24
N ARG A 506 -27.55 18.42 -11.03
CA ARG A 506 -28.48 17.38 -10.59
C ARG A 506 -27.94 16.01 -10.96
N THR A 507 -27.99 15.06 -10.04
CA THR A 507 -27.67 13.65 -10.33
C THR A 507 -28.85 12.97 -11.03
N LEU A 508 -28.56 12.20 -12.09
CA LEU A 508 -29.56 11.41 -12.84
C LEU A 508 -29.69 9.98 -12.34
N LYS A 509 -28.72 9.52 -11.53
CA LYS A 509 -28.71 8.22 -10.87
C LYS A 509 -27.99 8.34 -9.54
N ALA A 510 -28.24 7.41 -8.62
CA ALA A 510 -27.46 7.31 -7.39
C ALA A 510 -26.00 6.97 -7.72
N GLN A 511 -25.05 7.81 -7.31
CA GLN A 511 -23.63 7.65 -7.66
C GLN A 511 -22.71 8.47 -6.75
N SER A 512 -21.44 8.06 -6.72
CA SER A 512 -20.34 8.94 -6.30
C SER A 512 -19.97 9.87 -7.45
N LEU A 513 -19.70 11.13 -7.15
CA LEU A 513 -19.22 12.10 -8.15
C LEU A 513 -17.72 11.92 -8.37
N GLU A 514 -17.35 10.87 -9.09
CA GLU A 514 -15.97 10.68 -9.52
C GLU A 514 -15.72 11.41 -10.85
N GLY A 515 -14.52 11.97 -11.02
CA GLY A 515 -14.11 12.63 -12.26
C GLY A 515 -13.85 14.12 -12.15
N PHE A 516 -13.58 14.74 -13.29
CA PHE A 516 -13.21 16.13 -13.45
C PHE A 516 -14.30 16.90 -14.15
N VAL A 517 -14.54 18.12 -13.69
CA VAL A 517 -15.14 19.15 -14.51
C VAL A 517 -13.99 19.89 -15.17
N SER A 518 -13.92 19.79 -16.48
CA SER A 518 -12.98 20.56 -17.28
C SER A 518 -13.59 21.91 -17.59
N LEU A 519 -12.96 22.98 -17.14
CA LEU A 519 -13.39 24.34 -17.44
C LEU A 519 -12.37 24.99 -18.38
N GLN A 520 -12.80 25.37 -19.58
CA GLN A 520 -12.00 26.16 -20.52
C GLN A 520 -12.52 27.59 -20.52
N LEU A 521 -11.67 28.51 -20.10
CA LEU A 521 -11.91 29.94 -20.16
C LEU A 521 -11.62 30.39 -21.61
N ARG A 522 -12.60 31.03 -22.24
CA ARG A 522 -12.52 31.48 -23.64
C ARG A 522 -12.85 32.97 -23.76
N THR A 523 -12.18 33.63 -24.69
CA THR A 523 -12.35 35.07 -24.95
C THR A 523 -13.68 35.37 -25.66
N ALA A 524 -14.03 36.65 -25.83
CA ALA A 524 -15.23 37.06 -26.57
C ALA A 524 -15.26 36.60 -28.04
N LYS A 525 -14.11 36.26 -28.62
CA LYS A 525 -13.98 35.69 -29.97
C LYS A 525 -13.96 34.16 -29.98
N ASP A 526 -14.31 33.53 -28.86
CA ASP A 526 -14.20 32.09 -28.62
C ASP A 526 -12.76 31.56 -28.73
N GLU A 527 -11.73 32.37 -28.48
CA GLU A 527 -10.34 31.88 -28.47
C GLU A 527 -10.01 31.24 -27.12
N TYR A 528 -9.23 30.16 -27.14
CA TYR A 528 -8.78 29.49 -25.91
C TYR A 528 -7.85 30.41 -25.12
N TYR A 529 -8.20 30.71 -23.86
CA TYR A 529 -7.37 31.50 -22.95
C TYR A 529 -6.67 30.61 -21.93
N LYS A 530 -7.42 29.83 -21.14
CA LYS A 530 -6.87 29.05 -20.03
C LYS A 530 -7.75 27.85 -19.67
N ARG A 531 -7.14 26.76 -19.23
CA ARG A 531 -7.84 25.57 -18.68
C ARG A 531 -7.79 25.59 -17.15
N ARG A 532 -8.93 25.31 -16.53
CA ARG A 532 -9.18 25.19 -15.09
C ARG A 532 -9.96 23.90 -14.86
N ASP A 533 -9.26 22.79 -14.92
CA ASP A 533 -9.87 21.53 -14.51
C ASP A 533 -9.89 21.47 -13.00
N TYR A 534 -11.01 21.01 -12.46
CA TYR A 534 -11.08 20.67 -11.05
C TYR A 534 -11.75 19.31 -10.97
N LYS A 535 -11.15 18.40 -10.19
CA LYS A 535 -11.80 17.13 -9.93
C LYS A 535 -12.94 17.37 -8.95
N ARG A 536 -14.13 16.92 -9.34
CA ARG A 536 -15.28 16.83 -8.45
C ARG A 536 -14.79 16.03 -7.27
N ALA A 537 -14.87 16.66 -6.11
CA ALA A 537 -14.10 16.29 -4.93
C ALA A 537 -14.16 14.77 -4.74
N TRP A 538 -13.03 14.17 -4.37
CA TRP A 538 -13.03 12.87 -3.71
C TRP A 538 -13.76 13.04 -2.37
N ARG A 539 -15.09 13.10 -2.42
CA ARG A 539 -15.97 12.83 -1.30
C ARG A 539 -16.66 11.52 -1.66
N GLU A 540 -16.54 10.55 -0.78
CA GLU A 540 -17.35 9.33 -0.74
C GLU A 540 -18.82 9.66 -0.36
N ASP A 541 -19.31 10.86 -0.72
CA ASP A 541 -20.71 11.23 -0.54
C ASP A 541 -21.47 10.61 -1.72
N HIS A 542 -22.06 9.43 -1.50
CA HIS A 542 -23.05 8.88 -2.42
C HIS A 542 -24.24 9.83 -2.51
N LEU A 543 -24.39 10.49 -3.65
CA LEU A 543 -25.54 11.32 -3.92
C LEU A 543 -26.69 10.44 -4.39
N ALA A 544 -27.86 10.60 -3.78
CA ALA A 544 -29.09 9.97 -4.26
C ALA A 544 -29.43 10.47 -5.66
N GLU A 545 -30.24 9.71 -6.40
CA GLU A 545 -30.85 10.16 -7.65
C GLU A 545 -31.67 11.43 -7.42
N GLY A 546 -31.53 12.42 -8.30
CA GLY A 546 -32.23 13.71 -8.20
C GLY A 546 -31.62 14.71 -7.20
N ALA A 547 -30.54 14.36 -6.50
CA ALA A 547 -29.87 15.26 -5.58
C ALA A 547 -29.27 16.48 -6.31
N LEU A 548 -29.50 17.67 -5.75
CA LEU A 548 -28.88 18.91 -6.21
C LEU A 548 -27.61 19.20 -5.42
N TYR A 549 -26.55 19.56 -6.14
CA TYR A 549 -25.27 19.95 -5.56
C TYR A 549 -24.67 21.12 -6.34
N GLN A 550 -23.79 21.89 -5.70
CA GLN A 550 -23.20 23.08 -6.31
C GLN A 550 -21.68 23.04 -6.21
N ASP A 551 -21.01 23.17 -7.36
CA ASP A 551 -19.58 23.43 -7.44
C ASP A 551 -19.31 24.92 -7.35
N LYS A 552 -18.24 25.29 -6.65
CA LYS A 552 -17.81 26.66 -6.45
C LYS A 552 -16.43 26.87 -7.08
N ILE A 553 -16.36 27.74 -8.09
CA ILE A 553 -15.17 28.04 -8.87
C ILE A 553 -14.78 29.49 -8.61
N ILE A 554 -13.56 29.73 -8.13
CA ILE A 554 -13.06 31.10 -7.93
C ILE A 554 -12.22 31.53 -9.13
N LEU A 555 -12.59 32.65 -9.72
CA LEU A 555 -11.90 33.29 -10.84
C LEU A 555 -11.24 34.58 -10.36
N SER A 556 -9.96 34.77 -10.67
CA SER A 556 -9.23 36.01 -10.38
C SER A 556 -9.67 37.15 -11.30
N ASN A 557 -9.44 38.41 -10.91
CA ASN A 557 -9.72 39.58 -11.76
C ASN A 557 -9.05 39.48 -13.14
N GLN A 558 -7.81 39.00 -13.22
CA GLN A 558 -7.09 38.78 -14.47
C GLN A 558 -7.75 37.71 -15.36
N GLU A 559 -8.35 36.67 -14.76
CA GLU A 559 -9.10 35.66 -15.50
C GLU A 559 -10.42 36.22 -16.04
N LEU A 560 -11.09 37.06 -15.26
CA LEU A 560 -12.35 37.70 -15.68
C LEU A 560 -12.17 38.68 -16.83
N GLU A 561 -11.08 39.46 -16.85
CA GLU A 561 -10.80 40.41 -17.95
C GLU A 561 -10.67 39.72 -19.31
N ASN A 562 -10.16 38.48 -19.32
CA ASN A 562 -9.85 37.75 -20.54
C ASN A 562 -10.90 36.67 -20.90
N THR A 563 -11.94 36.48 -20.08
CA THR A 563 -12.90 35.38 -20.23
C THR A 563 -14.31 35.91 -20.45
N ALA A 564 -14.88 35.61 -21.61
CA ALA A 564 -16.28 35.86 -21.92
C ALA A 564 -17.16 34.61 -21.80
N PHE A 565 -16.58 33.42 -22.05
CA PHE A 565 -17.30 32.16 -22.03
C PHE A 565 -16.54 31.09 -21.22
N LEU A 566 -17.32 30.22 -20.59
CA LEU A 566 -16.83 28.99 -19.99
C LEU A 566 -17.26 27.82 -20.86
N LYS A 567 -16.31 27.07 -21.40
CA LYS A 567 -16.56 25.75 -21.99
C LYS A 567 -16.38 24.68 -20.94
N ILE A 568 -17.47 23.99 -20.63
CA ILE A 568 -17.55 23.04 -19.52
C ILE A 568 -17.67 21.63 -20.09
N GLY A 569 -16.74 20.76 -19.72
CA GLY A 569 -16.79 19.33 -20.02
C GLY A 569 -16.76 18.51 -18.74
N ILE A 570 -17.18 17.27 -18.85
CA ILE A 570 -17.00 16.29 -17.78
C ILE A 570 -16.07 15.18 -18.28
N TRP A 571 -15.09 14.83 -17.46
CA TRP A 571 -14.12 13.79 -17.75
C TRP A 571 -14.08 12.76 -16.61
N GLY A 572 -14.22 11.47 -16.92
CA GLY A 572 -13.96 10.36 -15.98
C GLY A 572 -14.96 10.17 -14.85
N ILE A 573 -16.24 9.97 -15.16
CA ILE A 573 -17.19 9.41 -14.18
C ILE A 573 -17.09 7.88 -14.20
N GLY A 574 -16.75 7.27 -13.06
CA GLY A 574 -16.60 5.82 -12.90
C GLY A 574 -15.24 5.27 -13.36
N ASN A 575 -15.15 3.94 -13.53
CA ASN A 575 -13.91 3.22 -13.87
C ASN A 575 -13.36 3.54 -15.28
N ASP A 576 -14.14 4.19 -16.15
CA ASP A 576 -13.74 4.58 -17.51
C ASP A 576 -13.50 6.09 -17.60
N LEU A 577 -12.24 6.47 -17.86
CA LEU A 577 -11.78 7.85 -17.99
C LEU A 577 -12.08 8.46 -19.38
N ALA A 578 -13.28 8.20 -19.90
CA ALA A 578 -13.78 8.85 -21.11
C ALA A 578 -14.37 10.23 -20.79
N THR A 579 -14.31 11.16 -21.76
CA THR A 579 -15.11 12.39 -21.72
C THR A 579 -16.57 11.97 -21.81
N LEU A 580 -17.42 12.45 -20.89
CA LEU A 580 -18.84 12.17 -20.99
C LEU A 580 -19.42 12.92 -22.19
N PRO A 581 -20.25 12.26 -23.01
CA PRO A 581 -20.92 12.93 -24.10
C PRO A 581 -21.83 14.02 -23.56
N ALA A 582 -21.71 15.22 -24.11
CA ALA A 582 -22.51 16.37 -23.71
C ALA A 582 -23.68 16.58 -24.67
N TYR A 583 -24.84 16.93 -24.13
CA TYR A 583 -26.07 17.13 -24.86
C TYR A 583 -26.68 18.49 -24.52
N ALA A 584 -27.11 19.22 -25.55
CA ALA A 584 -27.95 20.40 -25.43
C ALA A 584 -29.37 20.00 -25.87
N GLY A 585 -30.27 19.81 -24.90
CA GLY A 585 -31.54 19.14 -25.16
C GLY A 585 -31.31 17.69 -25.59
N ASN A 586 -31.82 17.31 -26.77
CA ASN A 586 -31.65 15.96 -27.33
C ASN A 586 -30.49 15.84 -28.33
N GLU A 587 -29.79 16.93 -28.64
CA GLU A 587 -28.68 16.94 -29.61
C GLU A 587 -27.33 16.75 -28.92
N ARG A 588 -26.53 15.81 -29.42
CA ARG A 588 -25.15 15.59 -28.94
C ARG A 588 -24.21 16.65 -29.49
N LEU A 589 -23.42 17.27 -28.62
CA LEU A 589 -22.40 18.26 -28.96
C LEU A 589 -21.15 17.58 -29.53
N SER A 590 -20.53 18.18 -30.54
CA SER A 590 -19.42 17.57 -31.28
C SER A 590 -18.08 17.55 -30.53
N ASP A 591 -17.89 18.45 -29.56
CA ASP A 591 -16.70 18.52 -28.71
C ASP A 591 -16.94 18.04 -27.27
N ASP A 592 -18.12 17.44 -27.03
CA ASP A 592 -18.60 16.96 -25.72
C ASP A 592 -18.44 18.02 -24.60
N LYS A 593 -18.58 19.31 -24.94
CA LYS A 593 -18.50 20.45 -24.02
C LYS A 593 -19.62 21.46 -24.24
N VAL A 594 -20.05 22.08 -23.15
CA VAL A 594 -21.14 23.05 -23.13
C VAL A 594 -20.56 24.44 -22.94
N THR A 595 -20.95 25.38 -23.79
CA THR A 595 -20.50 26.77 -23.67
C THR A 595 -21.52 27.56 -22.89
N LEU A 596 -21.10 28.15 -21.77
CA LEU A 596 -21.91 29.05 -20.97
C LEU A 596 -21.35 30.46 -21.05
N PRO A 597 -22.19 31.47 -21.29
CA PRO A 597 -21.77 32.85 -21.14
C PRO A 597 -21.41 33.09 -19.68
N LEU A 598 -20.27 33.74 -19.44
CA LEU A 598 -19.95 34.27 -18.12
C LEU A 598 -20.76 35.57 -17.94
N ALA A 599 -22.09 35.45 -17.88
CA ALA A 599 -22.98 36.59 -17.73
C ALA A 599 -22.82 37.17 -16.33
N VAL A 600 -22.18 38.34 -16.26
CA VAL A 600 -22.06 39.13 -15.03
C VAL A 600 -23.42 39.78 -14.76
N LYS A 601 -24.10 39.37 -13.69
CA LYS A 601 -25.24 40.13 -13.15
C LYS A 601 -24.76 41.14 -12.13
#